data_AF-D1YX26-F1
#
_entry.id   AF-D1YX26-F1
#
_cell.length_a   1.000
_cell.length_b   1.000
_cell.length_c   1.000
_cell.angle_alpha   90.00
_cell.angle_beta   90.00
_cell.angle_gamma   90.00
#
_symmetry.space_group_name_H-M   'P 1'
#
loop_
_entity.id
_entity.type
_entity.pdbx_description
1 polymer ?
#
loop_
_entity_poly.entity_id
_entity_poly.type
_entity_poly.pdbx_seq_one_letter_code
_entity_poly.pdbx_strand_id
1 'polypeptide(L)'
;MFEVKSENFNKYVSFAVMLIVAAIVVLAVGEICKYILPHDTAFYFTVNKIYFLAAGALILTAGLGLLNLSNLRNLAVFFVALLALLVVLYFVDKFACSALWGGVYASVLTRIPERYFDMYYKALDGLSVLLGAVGLLFLLVKSLDILKDTLSGPKKA
;
A
#
# COMPACT_ATOMS: atom_id res chain seq x y z
N MET A 1 -15.65 -34.18 -19.21
CA MET A 1 -16.39 -33.12 -18.51
C MET A 1 -15.37 -32.33 -17.68
N PHE A 2 -14.87 -31.21 -18.24
CA PHE A 2 -13.79 -30.40 -17.68
C PHE A 2 -14.37 -29.09 -17.11
N GLU A 3 -15.27 -29.15 -16.14
CA GLU A 3 -15.91 -27.93 -15.60
C GLU A 3 -15.21 -27.37 -14.34
N VAL A 4 -14.27 -28.10 -13.73
CA VAL A 4 -13.65 -27.68 -12.46
C VAL A 4 -12.47 -26.70 -12.64
N LYS A 5 -11.93 -26.53 -13.86
CA LYS A 5 -10.81 -25.58 -14.11
C LYS A 5 -11.23 -24.12 -14.31
N SER A 6 -12.45 -23.84 -14.79
CA SER A 6 -12.84 -22.46 -15.15
C SER A 6 -13.13 -21.59 -13.93
N GLU A 7 -13.73 -22.15 -12.87
CA GLU A 7 -14.19 -21.37 -11.72
C GLU A 7 -13.03 -20.86 -10.86
N ASN A 8 -12.01 -21.69 -10.63
CA ASN A 8 -10.80 -21.28 -9.93
C ASN A 8 -9.96 -20.30 -10.76
N PHE A 9 -9.85 -20.53 -12.07
CA PHE A 9 -9.15 -19.62 -12.98
C PHE A 9 -9.80 -18.23 -12.99
N ASN A 10 -11.13 -18.16 -13.08
CA ASN A 10 -11.87 -16.90 -12.99
C ASN A 10 -11.64 -16.18 -11.66
N LYS A 11 -11.60 -16.89 -10.53
CA LYS A 11 -11.30 -16.30 -9.22
C LYS A 11 -9.89 -15.69 -9.15
N TYR A 12 -8.87 -16.35 -9.70
CA TYR A 12 -7.51 -15.80 -9.78
C TYR A 12 -7.42 -14.57 -10.69
N VAL A 13 -8.09 -14.61 -11.85
CA VAL A 13 -8.14 -13.48 -12.77
C VAL A 13 -8.86 -12.28 -12.12
N SER A 14 -10.01 -12.50 -11.50
CA SER A 14 -10.73 -11.44 -10.78
C SER A 14 -9.91 -10.85 -9.64
N PHE A 15 -9.16 -11.67 -8.90
CA PHE A 15 -8.26 -11.18 -7.86
C PHE A 15 -7.12 -10.33 -8.44
N ALA A 16 -6.48 -10.79 -9.52
CA ALA A 16 -5.40 -10.05 -10.18
C ALA A 16 -5.89 -8.69 -10.72
N VAL A 17 -7.06 -8.67 -11.37
CA VAL A 17 -7.69 -7.43 -11.84
C VAL A 17 -7.98 -6.50 -10.67
N MET A 18 -8.56 -7.01 -9.58
CA MET A 18 -8.86 -6.20 -8.40
C MET A 18 -7.60 -5.64 -7.74
N LEU A 19 -6.50 -6.40 -7.72
CA LEU A 19 -5.22 -5.95 -7.18
C LEU A 19 -4.66 -4.79 -8.01
N ILE A 20 -4.73 -4.88 -9.34
CA ILE A 20 -4.34 -3.80 -10.25
C ILE A 20 -5.22 -2.57 -10.04
N VAL A 21 -6.54 -2.74 -9.98
CA VAL A 21 -7.49 -1.65 -9.74
C VAL A 21 -7.20 -0.98 -8.40
N ALA A 22 -6.99 -1.75 -7.33
CA ALA A 22 -6.64 -1.22 -6.01
C ALA A 22 -5.35 -0.40 -6.05
N ALA A 23 -4.30 -0.90 -6.71
CA ALA A 23 -3.04 -0.19 -6.86
C ALA A 23 -3.22 1.12 -7.63
N ILE A 24 -3.93 1.10 -8.76
CA ILE A 24 -4.20 2.29 -9.58
C ILE A 24 -5.01 3.32 -8.79
N VAL A 25 -6.04 2.91 -8.04
CA VAL A 25 -6.86 3.81 -7.22
C VAL A 25 -6.02 4.49 -6.14
N VAL A 26 -5.19 3.74 -5.42
CA VAL A 26 -4.31 4.30 -4.39
C VAL A 26 -3.30 5.29 -4.99
N LEU A 27 -2.72 4.96 -6.15
CA LEU A 27 -1.82 5.86 -6.87
C LEU A 27 -2.53 7.12 -7.35
N ALA A 28 -3.68 7.00 -8.01
CA ALA A 28 -4.45 8.13 -8.52
C ALA A 28 -4.87 9.08 -7.39
N VAL A 29 -5.38 8.55 -6.27
CA VAL A 29 -5.73 9.37 -5.10
C VAL A 29 -4.50 10.03 -4.50
N GLY A 30 -3.38 9.33 -4.39
CA GLY A 30 -2.16 9.93 -3.85
C GLY A 30 -1.61 11.04 -4.73
N GLU A 31 -1.68 10.92 -6.05
CA GLU A 31 -1.27 12.00 -6.96
C GLU A 31 -2.21 13.21 -6.85
N ILE A 32 -3.51 12.98 -6.62
CA ILE A 32 -4.44 14.07 -6.27
C ILE A 32 -4.04 14.73 -4.95
N CYS A 33 -3.68 13.95 -3.91
CA CYS A 33 -3.21 14.50 -2.64
C CYS A 33 -1.93 15.33 -2.82
N LYS A 34 -0.98 14.86 -3.63
CA LYS A 34 0.25 15.59 -3.96
C LYS A 34 0.01 16.89 -4.71
N TYR A 35 -1.06 17.01 -5.49
CA TYR A 35 -1.42 18.26 -6.12
C TYR A 35 -1.87 19.33 -5.10
N ILE A 36 -2.42 18.89 -3.95
CA ILE A 36 -2.86 19.77 -2.86
C ILE A 36 -1.70 20.11 -1.91
N LEU A 37 -0.77 19.17 -1.73
CA LEU A 37 0.35 19.28 -0.79
C LEU A 37 1.57 19.92 -1.46
N PRO A 38 2.22 20.93 -0.84
CA PRO A 38 3.44 21.52 -1.39
C PRO A 38 4.60 20.51 -1.41
N HIS A 39 5.38 20.52 -2.49
CA HIS A 39 6.45 19.54 -2.75
C HIS A 39 7.56 19.50 -1.68
N ASP A 40 7.76 20.59 -0.97
CA ASP A 40 8.77 20.80 0.08
C ASP A 40 8.28 20.36 1.47
N THR A 41 7.04 19.89 1.60
CA THR A 41 6.48 19.47 2.89
C THR A 41 6.75 18.01 3.22
N ALA A 42 6.98 17.73 4.50
CA ALA A 42 7.06 16.37 5.03
C ALA A 42 5.81 15.53 4.68
N PHE A 43 4.64 16.16 4.56
CA PHE A 43 3.40 15.51 4.13
C PHE A 43 3.49 14.97 2.70
N TYR A 44 4.05 15.73 1.76
CA TYR A 44 4.27 15.28 0.38
C TYR A 44 5.18 14.06 0.32
N PHE A 45 6.29 14.07 1.06
CA PHE A 45 7.21 12.92 1.12
C PHE A 45 6.56 11.69 1.76
N THR A 46 5.72 11.87 2.79
CA THR A 46 4.98 10.77 3.42
C THR A 46 4.02 10.08 2.44
N VAL A 47 3.40 10.82 1.52
CA VAL A 47 2.56 10.22 0.46
C VAL A 47 3.38 9.21 -0.38
N ASN A 48 4.61 9.55 -0.75
CA ASN A 48 5.48 8.60 -1.48
C ASN A 48 5.75 7.33 -0.68
N LYS A 49 5.95 7.44 0.64
CA LYS A 49 6.18 6.29 1.52
C LYS A 49 4.94 5.40 1.65
N ILE A 50 3.75 5.99 1.61
CA ILE A 50 2.49 5.23 1.60
C ILE A 50 2.35 4.38 0.33
N TYR A 51 2.86 4.82 -0.82
CA TYR A 51 2.85 3.99 -2.03
C TYR A 51 3.66 2.71 -1.86
N PHE A 52 4.85 2.81 -1.28
CA PHE A 52 5.69 1.64 -1.00
C PHE A 52 5.04 0.71 0.03
N LEU A 53 4.42 1.27 1.07
CA LEU A 53 3.66 0.49 2.04
C LEU A 53 2.46 -0.21 1.41
N ALA A 54 1.71 0.48 0.55
CA ALA A 54 0.57 -0.07 -0.15
C ALA A 54 0.98 -1.22 -1.09
N ALA A 55 2.06 -1.04 -1.84
CA ALA A 55 2.63 -2.10 -2.67
C ALA A 55 3.06 -3.31 -1.83
N GLY A 56 3.78 -3.09 -0.72
CA GLY A 56 4.20 -4.16 0.19
C GLY A 56 3.01 -4.92 0.79
N ALA A 57 1.98 -4.21 1.25
CA ALA A 57 0.77 -4.79 1.82
C ALA A 57 -0.06 -5.58 0.79
N LEU A 58 -0.15 -5.10 -0.45
CA LEU A 58 -0.84 -5.80 -1.55
C LEU A 58 -0.10 -7.11 -1.92
N ILE A 59 1.23 -7.06 -2.02
CA ILE A 59 2.06 -8.26 -2.27
C ILE A 59 1.91 -9.26 -1.12
N LEU A 60 1.92 -8.80 0.13
CA LEU A 60 1.70 -9.66 1.30
C LEU A 60 0.32 -10.32 1.27
N THR A 61 -0.73 -9.56 0.98
CA THR A 61 -2.09 -10.08 0.88
C THR A 61 -2.21 -11.14 -0.21
N ALA A 62 -1.54 -10.93 -1.35
CA ALA A 62 -1.45 -11.91 -2.42
C ALA A 62 -0.67 -13.18 -1.98
N GLY A 63 0.47 -13.02 -1.30
CA GLY A 63 1.30 -14.13 -0.79
C GLY A 63 0.59 -15.01 0.23
N LEU A 64 -0.12 -14.39 1.18
CA LEU A 64 -0.91 -15.11 2.19
C LEU A 64 -2.12 -15.86 1.59
N GLY A 65 -2.41 -15.67 0.30
CA GLY A 65 -3.55 -16.32 -0.35
C GLY A 65 -4.90 -15.82 0.20
N LEU A 66 -4.94 -14.61 0.77
CA LEU A 66 -6.15 -13.94 1.19
C LEU A 66 -6.90 -13.40 -0.05
N LEU A 67 -7.26 -14.31 -0.96
CA LEU A 67 -7.87 -14.05 -2.27
C LEU A 67 -9.31 -13.53 -2.20
N ASN A 68 -9.70 -12.97 -1.05
CA ASN A 68 -11.02 -12.39 -0.84
C ASN A 68 -11.01 -10.96 -1.40
N LEU A 69 -11.87 -10.72 -2.40
CA LEU A 69 -12.08 -9.39 -3.00
C LEU A 69 -12.42 -8.32 -1.94
N SER A 70 -13.10 -8.72 -0.87
CA SER A 70 -13.44 -7.83 0.25
C SER A 70 -12.19 -7.34 0.98
N ASN A 71 -11.18 -8.19 1.16
CA ASN A 71 -9.94 -7.83 1.85
C ASN A 71 -9.12 -6.84 1.01
N LEU A 72 -8.99 -7.08 -0.30
CA LEU A 72 -8.32 -6.14 -1.22
C LEU A 72 -9.04 -4.79 -1.25
N ARG A 73 -10.37 -4.78 -1.31
CA ARG A 73 -11.16 -3.55 -1.26
C ARG A 73 -10.93 -2.79 0.05
N ASN A 74 -11.03 -3.48 1.19
CA ASN A 74 -10.85 -2.85 2.51
C ASN A 74 -9.42 -2.29 2.67
N LEU A 75 -8.41 -3.00 2.16
CA LEU A 75 -7.03 -2.54 2.16
C LEU A 75 -6.85 -1.30 1.28
N ALA A 76 -7.43 -1.28 0.08
CA ALA A 76 -7.41 -0.12 -0.80
C ALA A 76 -8.10 1.09 -0.16
N VAL A 77 -9.29 0.89 0.42
CA VAL A 77 -10.04 1.93 1.15
C VAL A 77 -9.24 2.44 2.34
N PHE A 78 -8.55 1.57 3.07
CA PHE A 78 -7.68 1.96 4.18
C PHE A 78 -6.55 2.89 3.71
N PHE A 79 -5.85 2.55 2.62
CA PHE A 79 -4.79 3.42 2.09
C PHE A 79 -5.34 4.74 1.54
N VAL A 80 -6.48 4.72 0.85
CA VAL A 80 -7.17 5.93 0.40
C VAL A 80 -7.56 6.81 1.60
N ALA A 81 -8.10 6.24 2.67
CA ALA A 81 -8.43 6.96 3.89
C ALA A 81 -7.18 7.53 4.57
N LEU A 82 -6.07 6.79 4.59
CA LEU A 82 -4.79 7.26 5.12
C LEU A 82 -4.26 8.46 4.33
N LEU A 83 -4.36 8.42 3.00
CA LEU A 83 -3.98 9.53 2.12
C LEU A 83 -4.87 10.76 2.34
N ALA A 84 -6.19 10.57 2.44
CA ALA A 84 -7.12 11.65 2.75
C ALA A 84 -6.83 12.26 4.13
N LEU A 85 -6.52 11.43 5.13
CA LEU A 85 -6.15 11.86 6.47
C LEU A 85 -4.88 12.72 6.46
N LEU A 86 -3.87 12.39 5.66
CA LEU A 86 -2.68 13.24 5.53
C LEU A 86 -3.01 14.64 5.02
N VAL A 87 -3.91 14.75 4.04
CA VAL A 87 -4.37 16.05 3.54
C VAL A 87 -5.08 16.84 4.63
N VAL A 88 -5.95 16.19 5.41
CA VAL A 88 -6.63 16.81 6.55
C VAL A 88 -5.62 17.28 7.60
N LEU A 89 -4.64 16.44 7.95
CA LEU A 89 -3.59 16.78 8.92
C LEU A 89 -2.74 17.97 8.45
N TYR A 90 -2.46 18.08 7.16
CA TYR A 90 -1.78 19.25 6.60
C TYR A 90 -2.60 20.54 6.79
N PHE A 91 -3.91 20.51 6.56
CA PHE A 91 -4.75 21.69 6.82
C PHE A 91 -4.83 22.03 8.30
N VAL A 92 -4.89 21.02 9.17
CA VAL A 92 -4.84 21.21 10.63
C VAL A 92 -3.51 21.85 11.05
N ASP A 93 -2.39 21.38 10.50
CA ASP A 93 -1.06 21.93 10.76
C ASP A 93 -0.96 23.41 10.33
N LYS A 94 -1.46 23.75 9.14
CA LYS A 94 -1.53 25.15 8.68
C LYS A 94 -2.40 26.02 9.58
N PHE A 95 -3.56 25.50 10.00
CA PHE A 95 -4.44 26.24 10.90
C PHE A 95 -3.79 26.46 12.28
N ALA A 96 -3.14 25.43 12.83
CA ALA A 96 -2.41 25.52 14.08
C ALA A 96 -1.27 26.54 14.01
N CYS A 97 -0.50 26.56 12.91
CA CYS A 97 0.53 27.56 12.68
C CYS A 97 0.00 29.00 12.66
N SER A 98 -1.14 29.20 12.00
CA SER A 98 -1.82 30.50 11.97
C SER A 98 -2.26 30.92 13.39
N ALA A 99 -2.85 30.01 14.15
CA ALA A 99 -3.34 30.30 15.50
C ALA A 99 -2.23 30.54 16.53
N LEU A 100 -1.13 29.75 16.48
CA LEU A 100 -0.07 29.79 17.48
C LEU A 100 0.98 30.88 17.22
N TRP A 101 1.30 31.15 15.96
CA TRP A 101 2.39 32.06 15.59
C TRP A 101 1.97 33.10 14.55
N GLY A 102 0.67 33.36 14.39
CA GLY A 102 0.18 34.38 13.46
C GLY A 102 0.58 34.12 12.00
N GLY A 103 0.89 32.87 11.64
CA GLY A 103 1.33 32.51 10.29
C GLY A 103 2.80 32.81 9.97
N VAL A 104 3.62 33.18 10.96
CA VAL A 104 5.07 33.43 10.76
C VAL A 104 5.81 32.17 10.28
N TYR A 105 5.32 30.99 10.65
CA TYR A 105 5.90 29.71 10.24
C TYR A 105 4.96 28.97 9.28
N ALA A 106 5.56 28.37 8.24
CA ALA A 106 4.81 27.66 7.20
C ALA A 106 4.18 26.34 7.68
N SER A 107 4.74 25.70 8.71
CA SER A 107 4.27 24.43 9.28
C SER A 107 4.84 24.22 10.68
N VAL A 108 4.15 23.47 11.56
CA VAL A 108 4.67 23.10 12.89
C VAL A 108 5.86 22.16 12.71
N LEU A 109 5.82 21.36 11.64
CA LEU A 109 6.83 20.35 11.32
C LEU A 109 8.20 20.93 10.99
N THR A 110 8.31 22.18 10.53
CA THR A 110 9.62 22.81 10.26
C THR A 110 10.47 23.00 11.50
N ARG A 111 9.86 22.90 12.69
CA ARG A 111 10.57 22.98 13.98
C ARG A 111 11.14 21.64 14.44
N ILE A 112 10.75 20.54 13.80
CA ILE A 112 11.28 19.22 14.11
C ILE A 112 12.59 19.05 13.32
N PRO A 113 13.71 18.68 13.98
CA PRO A 113 14.97 18.47 13.28
C PRO A 113 14.85 17.41 12.16
N GLU A 114 15.47 17.69 11.02
CA GLU A 114 15.43 16.82 9.82
C GLU A 114 15.81 15.37 10.11
N ARG A 115 16.76 15.14 11.03
CA ARG A 115 17.18 13.81 11.47
C ARG A 115 16.01 12.93 11.93
N TYR A 116 14.98 13.50 12.55
CA TYR A 116 13.81 12.72 13.00
C TYR A 116 12.91 12.34 11.83
N PHE A 117 12.75 13.22 10.84
CA PHE A 117 12.03 12.89 9.60
C PHE A 117 12.76 11.81 8.80
N ASP A 118 14.08 11.88 8.72
CA ASP A 118 14.90 10.85 8.07
C ASP A 118 14.77 9.48 8.74
N MET A 119 14.81 9.44 10.08
CA MET A 119 14.58 8.19 10.83
C MET A 119 13.18 7.65 10.58
N TYR A 120 12.17 8.51 10.60
CA TYR A 120 10.78 8.15 10.31
C TYR A 120 10.63 7.58 8.89
N TYR A 121 11.16 8.24 7.87
CA TYR A 121 11.09 7.78 6.48
C TYR A 121 11.83 6.47 6.25
N LYS A 122 13.02 6.30 6.84
CA LYS A 122 13.76 5.03 6.79
C LYS A 122 13.01 3.89 7.47
N ALA A 123 12.32 4.16 8.58
CA ALA A 123 11.48 3.17 9.24
C ALA A 123 10.31 2.73 8.35
N LEU A 124 9.64 3.67 7.67
CA LEU A 124 8.57 3.35 6.71
C LEU A 124 9.10 2.56 5.50
N ASP A 125 10.27 2.92 4.97
CA ASP A 125 10.90 2.17 3.88
C ASP A 125 11.23 0.74 4.34
N GLY A 126 11.84 0.59 5.52
CA GLY A 126 12.16 -0.71 6.10
C GLY A 126 10.93 -1.59 6.28
N LEU A 127 9.83 -1.02 6.81
CA LEU A 127 8.55 -1.72 6.92
C LEU A 127 8.00 -2.13 5.55
N SER A 128 8.04 -1.24 4.57
CA SER A 128 7.57 -1.54 3.21
C SER A 128 8.34 -2.69 2.57
N VAL A 129 9.67 -2.68 2.70
CA VAL A 129 10.56 -3.73 2.21
C VAL A 129 10.29 -5.04 2.93
N LEU A 130 10.13 -5.03 4.26
CA LEU A 130 9.82 -6.23 5.03
C LEU A 130 8.49 -6.85 4.62
N LEU A 131 7.42 -6.05 4.51
CA LEU A 131 6.11 -6.52 4.07
C LEU A 131 6.17 -7.10 2.66
N GLY A 132 6.84 -6.39 1.74
CA GLY A 132 7.05 -6.85 0.38
C GLY A 132 7.84 -8.15 0.30
N ALA A 133 8.97 -8.25 1.00
CA ALA A 133 9.84 -9.42 1.00
C ALA A 133 9.13 -10.66 1.57
N VAL A 134 8.43 -10.50 2.69
CA VAL A 134 7.64 -11.59 3.30
C VAL A 134 6.53 -12.04 2.35
N GLY A 135 5.81 -11.10 1.75
CA GLY A 135 4.76 -11.42 0.79
C GLY A 135 5.27 -12.15 -0.45
N LEU A 136 6.40 -11.71 -0.99
CA LEU A 136 7.03 -12.29 -2.17
C LEU A 136 7.56 -13.70 -1.87
N LEU A 137 8.12 -13.92 -0.68
CA LEU A 137 8.52 -15.25 -0.22
C LEU A 137 7.33 -16.21 -0.14
N PHE A 138 6.20 -15.78 0.43
CA PHE A 138 4.99 -16.62 0.47
C PHE A 138 4.46 -16.92 -0.94
N LEU A 139 4.46 -15.93 -1.85
CA LEU A 139 4.11 -16.17 -3.26
C LEU A 139 5.02 -17.22 -3.89
N LEU A 140 6.34 -17.12 -3.70
CA LEU A 140 7.31 -18.07 -4.24
C LEU A 140 7.10 -19.49 -3.71
N VAL A 141 6.94 -19.66 -2.39
CA VAL A 141 6.67 -20.99 -1.80
C VAL A 141 5.41 -21.59 -2.41
N LYS A 142 4.33 -20.79 -2.50
CA LYS A 142 3.06 -21.24 -3.07
C LYS A 142 3.18 -21.59 -4.56
N SER A 143 3.94 -20.82 -5.34
CA SER A 143 4.22 -21.14 -6.75
C SER A 143 5.03 -22.43 -6.90
N LEU A 144 5.99 -22.68 -6.00
CA LEU A 144 6.76 -23.92 -5.96
C LEU A 144 5.90 -25.13 -5.62
N ASP A 145 4.96 -24.99 -4.68
CA ASP A 145 4.00 -26.05 -4.36
C ASP A 145 3.11 -26.38 -5.56
N ILE A 146 2.60 -25.37 -6.29
CA ILE A 146 1.82 -25.59 -7.53
C ILE A 146 2.66 -26.30 -8.60
N LEU A 147 3.92 -25.89 -8.77
CA LEU A 147 4.84 -26.53 -9.72
C LEU A 147 5.11 -27.98 -9.32
N LYS A 148 5.35 -28.25 -8.03
CA LYS A 148 5.54 -29.59 -7.49
C LYS A 148 4.31 -30.45 -7.69
N ASP A 149 3.11 -29.96 -7.41
CA ASP A 149 1.87 -30.70 -7.60
C ASP A 149 1.59 -31.00 -9.07
N THR A 150 1.94 -30.08 -9.97
CA THR A 150 1.83 -30.29 -11.42
C THR A 150 2.85 -31.33 -11.92
N LEU A 151 4.07 -31.31 -11.39
CA LEU A 151 5.15 -32.25 -11.74
C LEU A 151 4.96 -33.64 -11.11
N SER A 152 4.29 -33.73 -9.96
CA SER A 152 4.05 -35.00 -9.26
C SER A 152 3.03 -35.91 -9.97
N GLY A 153 2.36 -35.41 -11.01
CA GLY A 153 1.34 -36.15 -11.77
C GLY A 153 0.08 -36.45 -10.96
N PRO A 154 -1.02 -36.86 -11.60
CA PRO A 154 -2.24 -37.22 -10.88
C PRO A 154 -1.92 -38.43 -9.98
N LYS A 155 -2.07 -38.26 -8.65
CA LYS A 155 -2.09 -39.39 -7.71
C LYS A 155 -3.14 -40.38 -8.22
N LYS A 156 -2.67 -41.57 -8.64
CA LYS A 156 -3.55 -42.69 -8.95
C LYS A 156 -4.38 -42.98 -7.69
N ALA A 157 -5.69 -42.75 -7.80
CA ALA A 157 -6.68 -43.37 -6.94
C ALA A 157 -6.77 -44.87 -7.26
#